data_AF-A0A399ZAN3-F1
#
_entry.id   AF-A0A399ZAN3-F1
#
_cell.length_a   1.000
_cell.length_b   1.000
_cell.length_c   1.000
_cell.angle_alpha   90.00
_cell.angle_beta   90.00
_cell.angle_gamma   90.00
#
_symmetry.space_group_name_H-M   'P 1'
#
loop_
_entity.id
_entity.type
_entity.pdbx_description
1 polymer ?
#
loop_
_entity_poly.entity_id
_entity_poly.type
_entity_poly.pdbx_seq_one_letter_code
_entity_poly.pdbx_strand_id
1 'polypeptide(L)'
;YEAEVLPSGLIYLELTMGGWGVLVIEEKVKRKQMCVCYLLFNAQGMAVPEPDIRFYLDERSYWIPYVIHCHTLGSRYVGQVEPGTGELLITGEADQETLAAYADCWAKMLRAQGWIGGAKKTITQPQEWLEEDAPYMPPTVEELWDWVDEYGQCTATDGCWVAPSGVCEHGHRSWLLEWGLI
;
A
#
# COMPACT_ATOMS: atom_id res chain seq x y z
N TYR A 1 -15.85 6.45 15.30
CA TYR A 1 -14.49 6.41 15.88
C TYR A 1 -13.73 7.60 15.36
N GLU A 2 -12.97 8.31 16.19
CA GLU A 2 -12.04 9.34 15.73
C GLU A 2 -10.73 8.66 15.31
N ALA A 3 -10.27 8.92 14.08
CA ALA A 3 -9.01 8.38 13.59
C ALA A 3 -7.83 9.20 14.13
N GLU A 4 -6.68 8.54 14.30
CA GLU A 4 -5.42 9.20 14.65
C GLU A 4 -4.84 9.91 13.44
N VAL A 5 -4.17 11.04 13.68
CA VAL A 5 -3.36 11.71 12.65
C VAL A 5 -1.90 11.43 12.98
N LEU A 6 -1.24 10.66 12.13
CA LEU A 6 0.18 10.32 12.26
C LEU A 6 1.06 11.59 12.13
N PRO A 7 2.33 11.56 12.56
CA PRO A 7 3.26 12.68 12.36
C PRO A 7 3.41 13.14 10.90
N SER A 8 3.22 12.21 9.95
CA SER A 8 3.16 12.48 8.50
C SER A 8 1.93 13.30 8.08
N GLY A 9 0.95 13.48 8.97
CA GLY A 9 -0.35 14.09 8.68
C GLY A 9 -1.36 13.13 8.04
N LEU A 10 -1.03 11.84 7.95
CA LEU A 10 -1.89 10.79 7.40
C LEU A 10 -2.82 10.22 8.47
N ILE A 11 -3.98 9.73 8.04
CA ILE A 11 -4.99 9.15 8.93
C ILE A 11 -4.70 7.67 9.21
N TYR A 12 -4.82 7.26 10.48
CA TYR A 12 -4.71 5.86 10.90
C TYR A 12 -5.81 5.49 11.92
N LEU A 13 -6.43 4.34 11.76
CA LEU A 13 -7.43 3.81 12.67
C LEU A 13 -7.31 2.29 12.78
N GLU A 14 -7.02 1.81 13.98
CA GLU A 14 -7.02 0.39 14.29
C GLU A 14 -8.17 0.06 15.25
N LEU A 15 -8.93 -0.98 14.90
CA LEU A 15 -10.09 -1.47 15.62
C LEU A 15 -9.87 -2.94 15.96
N THR A 16 -10.13 -3.34 17.20
CA THR A 16 -10.10 -4.74 17.62
C THR A 16 -11.49 -5.20 18.05
N MET A 17 -11.83 -6.45 17.77
CA MET A 17 -13.09 -7.04 18.22
C MET A 17 -12.84 -8.49 18.67
N GLY A 18 -13.18 -8.78 19.92
CA GLY A 18 -12.92 -10.09 20.55
C GLY A 18 -13.53 -11.23 19.75
N GLY A 19 -12.71 -12.21 19.36
CA GLY A 19 -13.13 -13.37 18.56
C GLY A 19 -13.14 -13.16 17.04
N TRP A 20 -12.84 -11.95 16.54
CA TRP A 20 -12.84 -11.65 15.10
C TRP A 20 -11.45 -11.33 14.56
N GLY A 21 -10.72 -10.41 15.18
CA GLY A 21 -9.41 -9.97 14.69
C GLY A 21 -9.18 -8.48 14.86
N VAL A 22 -8.37 -7.90 13.98
CA VAL A 22 -8.05 -6.45 13.95
C VAL A 22 -8.42 -5.88 12.59
N LEU A 23 -9.11 -4.74 12.56
CA LEU A 23 -9.40 -4.00 11.33
C LEU A 23 -8.59 -2.70 11.35
N VAL A 24 -7.74 -2.52 10.35
CA VAL A 24 -6.88 -1.35 10.17
C VAL A 24 -7.39 -0.55 8.98
N ILE A 25 -7.55 0.75 9.17
CA ILE A 25 -7.87 1.72 8.11
C ILE A 25 -6.77 2.77 8.12
N GLU A 26 -6.08 2.91 7.00
CA GLU A 26 -4.91 3.76 6.89
C GLU A 26 -4.97 4.59 5.62
N GLU A 27 -4.61 5.87 5.72
CA GLU A 27 -4.38 6.72 4.56
C GLU A 27 -2.94 6.56 4.09
N LYS A 28 -2.74 6.00 2.89
CA LYS A 28 -1.41 5.79 2.28
C LYS A 28 -0.91 7.03 1.56
N VAL A 29 -1.82 7.76 0.91
CA VAL A 29 -1.55 9.03 0.26
C VAL A 29 -2.63 10.00 0.66
N LYS A 30 -2.23 11.16 1.19
CA LYS A 30 -3.12 12.16 1.77
C LYS A 30 -4.30 12.47 0.83
N ARG A 31 -5.51 12.13 1.29
CA ARG A 31 -6.80 12.31 0.63
C ARG A 31 -6.94 11.65 -0.74
N LYS A 32 -6.08 10.68 -1.07
CA LYS A 32 -6.05 10.04 -2.38
C LYS A 32 -6.02 8.53 -2.32
N GLN A 33 -5.34 7.94 -1.34
CA GLN A 33 -5.27 6.49 -1.21
C GLN A 33 -5.56 6.06 0.22
N MET A 34 -6.48 5.11 0.36
CA MET A 34 -6.83 4.47 1.62
C MET A 34 -6.56 2.97 1.51
N CYS A 35 -6.09 2.36 2.58
CA CYS A 35 -6.00 0.92 2.76
C CYS A 35 -6.97 0.51 3.86
N VAL A 36 -7.73 -0.56 3.62
CA VAL A 36 -8.54 -1.22 4.64
C VAL A 36 -8.09 -2.67 4.72
N CYS A 37 -7.53 -3.05 5.86
CA CYS A 37 -6.90 -4.33 6.06
C CYS A 37 -7.52 -5.04 7.27
N TYR A 38 -7.96 -6.28 7.08
CA TYR A 38 -8.48 -7.11 8.16
C TYR A 38 -7.49 -8.21 8.51
N LEU A 39 -7.02 -8.18 9.74
CA LEU A 39 -5.99 -9.06 10.27
C LEU A 39 -6.62 -10.19 11.05
N LEU A 40 -6.40 -11.40 10.57
CA LEU A 40 -6.67 -12.63 11.30
C LEU A 40 -5.39 -13.09 11.99
N PHE A 41 -5.52 -13.91 13.04
CA PHE A 41 -4.37 -14.50 13.71
C PHE A 41 -4.25 -15.97 13.30
N ASN A 42 -3.09 -16.38 12.81
CA ASN A 42 -2.82 -17.78 12.50
C ASN A 42 -2.61 -18.61 13.78
N ALA A 43 -2.34 -19.91 13.64
CA ALA A 43 -2.15 -20.82 14.78
C ALA A 43 -0.95 -20.45 15.67
N GLN A 44 0.01 -19.67 15.15
CA GLN A 44 1.16 -19.16 15.87
C GLN A 44 0.90 -17.78 16.53
N GLY A 45 -0.33 -17.24 16.39
CA GLY A 45 -0.69 -15.92 16.90
C GLY A 45 -0.11 -14.76 16.06
N MET A 46 0.39 -15.03 14.86
CA MET A 46 0.85 -13.98 13.95
C MET A 46 -0.33 -13.37 13.20
N ALA A 47 -0.36 -12.05 13.09
CA ALA A 47 -1.33 -11.33 12.28
C ALA A 47 -1.09 -11.62 10.78
N VAL A 48 -2.15 -11.94 10.06
CA VAL A 48 -2.16 -12.25 8.63
C VAL A 48 -3.27 -11.43 7.97
N PRO A 49 -2.94 -10.60 6.96
CA PRO A 49 -3.94 -9.79 6.26
C PRO A 49 -4.84 -10.65 5.38
N GLU A 50 -6.16 -10.53 5.57
CA GLU A 50 -7.20 -11.32 4.88
C GLU A 50 -8.60 -10.65 5.01
N PRO A 51 -9.01 -9.75 4.10
CA PRO A 51 -8.25 -9.15 3.01
C PRO A 51 -7.58 -7.81 3.38
N ASP A 52 -6.62 -7.38 2.56
CA ASP A 52 -6.12 -6.00 2.43
C ASP A 52 -6.60 -5.41 1.10
N ILE A 53 -7.37 -4.32 1.15
CA ILE A 53 -7.90 -3.65 -0.03
C ILE A 53 -7.41 -2.21 -0.09
N ARG A 54 -6.83 -1.81 -1.23
CA ARG A 54 -6.48 -0.40 -1.51
C ARG A 54 -7.56 0.28 -2.34
N PHE A 55 -7.92 1.47 -1.90
CA PHE A 55 -8.94 2.32 -2.48
C PHE A 55 -8.35 3.66 -2.89
N TYR A 56 -8.74 4.12 -4.07
CA TYR A 56 -8.52 5.49 -4.51
C TYR A 56 -9.70 6.36 -4.08
N LEU A 57 -9.43 7.58 -3.65
CA LEU A 57 -10.44 8.59 -3.37
C LEU A 57 -10.49 9.57 -4.55
N ASP A 58 -11.61 9.55 -5.27
CA ASP A 58 -11.84 10.53 -6.33
C ASP A 58 -12.18 11.93 -5.76
N GLU A 59 -12.36 12.90 -6.66
CA GLU A 59 -12.68 14.28 -6.27
C GLU A 59 -14.01 14.43 -5.51
N ARG A 60 -14.90 13.44 -5.62
CA ARG A 60 -16.19 13.36 -4.94
C ARG A 60 -16.13 12.53 -3.66
N SER A 61 -14.93 12.08 -3.27
CA SER A 61 -14.70 11.20 -2.13
C SER A 61 -15.37 9.82 -2.27
N TYR A 62 -15.60 9.35 -3.49
CA TYR A 62 -15.95 7.95 -3.74
C TYR A 62 -14.72 7.07 -3.58
N TRP A 63 -14.92 5.92 -2.95
CA TRP A 63 -13.89 4.92 -2.71
C TRP A 63 -13.89 3.93 -3.86
N ILE A 64 -12.84 3.95 -4.68
CA ILE A 64 -12.70 3.08 -5.85
C ILE A 64 -11.64 2.03 -5.54
N PRO A 65 -12.00 0.76 -5.28
CA PRO A 65 -11.01 -0.26 -4.99
C PRO A 65 -10.24 -0.60 -6.28
N TYR A 66 -8.91 -0.71 -6.15
CA TYR A 66 -8.03 -0.96 -7.29
C TYR A 66 -6.95 -2.03 -7.03
N VAL A 67 -6.75 -2.44 -5.78
CA VAL A 67 -5.92 -3.60 -5.40
C VAL A 67 -6.61 -4.37 -4.29
N ILE A 68 -6.51 -5.69 -4.35
CA ILE A 68 -6.79 -6.57 -3.22
C ILE A 68 -5.63 -7.55 -3.04
N HIS A 69 -5.20 -7.72 -1.80
CA HIS A 69 -4.30 -8.77 -1.37
C HIS A 69 -5.02 -9.68 -0.38
N CYS A 70 -4.93 -10.98 -0.63
CA CYS A 70 -5.45 -12.02 0.23
C CYS A 70 -4.31 -13.02 0.44
N HIS A 71 -3.94 -13.32 1.68
CA HIS A 71 -2.88 -14.28 1.94
C HIS A 71 -3.15 -15.64 1.29
N THR A 72 -4.42 -16.07 1.27
CA THR A 72 -4.83 -17.37 0.72
C THR A 72 -5.05 -17.38 -0.80
N LEU A 73 -5.35 -16.24 -1.42
CA LEU A 73 -5.74 -16.14 -2.83
C LEU A 73 -4.77 -15.33 -3.70
N GLY A 74 -3.72 -14.76 -3.10
CA GLY A 74 -2.75 -13.90 -3.76
C GLY A 74 -3.21 -12.45 -3.91
N SER A 75 -2.50 -11.70 -4.77
CA SER A 75 -2.82 -10.30 -5.07
C SER A 75 -3.53 -10.18 -6.42
N ARG A 76 -4.47 -9.24 -6.51
CA ARG A 76 -5.09 -8.82 -7.77
C ARG A 76 -5.02 -7.30 -7.88
N TYR A 77 -4.48 -6.84 -9.02
CA TYR A 77 -4.35 -5.44 -9.39
C TYR A 77 -5.29 -5.16 -10.55
N VAL A 78 -6.24 -4.24 -10.36
CA VAL A 78 -7.20 -3.83 -11.39
C VAL A 78 -7.00 -2.37 -11.81
N GLY A 79 -6.09 -1.68 -11.14
CA GLY A 79 -5.59 -0.38 -11.52
C GLY A 79 -4.29 -0.03 -10.79
N GLN A 80 -3.72 1.11 -11.16
CA GLN A 80 -2.52 1.67 -10.57
C GLN A 80 -2.71 3.18 -10.43
N VAL A 81 -2.23 3.76 -9.33
CA VAL A 81 -2.17 5.21 -9.19
C VAL A 81 -0.86 5.69 -9.77
N GLU A 82 -0.92 6.57 -10.75
CA GLU A 82 0.27 7.10 -11.40
C GLU A 82 1.04 8.03 -10.44
N PRO A 83 2.35 7.79 -10.19
CA PRO A 83 3.10 8.55 -9.18
C PRO A 83 3.18 10.06 -9.44
N GLY A 84 3.15 10.49 -10.70
CA GLY A 84 3.29 11.90 -11.08
C GLY A 84 2.00 12.70 -10.94
N THR A 85 0.88 12.13 -11.41
CA THR A 85 -0.43 12.82 -11.43
C THR A 85 -1.27 12.50 -10.20
N GLY A 86 -1.03 11.35 -9.56
CA GLY A 86 -1.92 10.81 -8.53
C GLY A 86 -3.27 10.41 -9.10
N GLU A 87 -3.39 10.19 -10.41
CA GLU A 87 -4.61 9.70 -11.06
C GLU A 87 -4.64 8.18 -11.05
N LEU A 88 -5.83 7.62 -10.88
CA LEU A 88 -6.04 6.18 -10.96
C LEU A 88 -6.23 5.76 -12.42
N LEU A 89 -5.34 4.90 -12.92
CA LEU A 89 -5.48 4.21 -14.18
C LEU A 89 -6.05 2.81 -13.93
N ILE A 90 -7.29 2.56 -14.37
CA ILE A 90 -7.89 1.21 -14.33
C ILE A 90 -7.41 0.40 -15.53
N THR A 91 -6.83 -0.77 -15.28
CA THR A 91 -6.27 -1.65 -16.31
C THR A 91 -7.25 -2.75 -16.74
N GLY A 92 -8.30 -3.02 -15.95
CA GLY A 92 -9.34 -4.00 -16.29
C GLY A 92 -10.70 -3.65 -15.69
N GLU A 93 -11.61 -3.10 -16.50
CA GLU A 93 -12.93 -2.60 -16.04
C GLU A 93 -13.82 -3.69 -15.44
N ALA A 94 -13.95 -4.85 -16.10
CA ALA A 94 -14.75 -5.98 -15.59
C ALA A 94 -14.20 -6.54 -14.26
N ASP A 95 -12.88 -6.51 -14.09
CA ASP A 95 -12.21 -6.95 -12.88
C ASP A 95 -12.39 -5.94 -11.74
N GLN A 96 -12.37 -4.65 -12.09
CA GLN A 96 -12.65 -3.55 -11.17
C GLN A 96 -14.10 -3.59 -10.68
N GLU A 97 -15.08 -3.83 -11.56
CA GLU A 97 -16.48 -4.01 -11.17
C GLU A 97 -16.65 -5.18 -10.19
N THR A 98 -15.99 -6.31 -10.48
CA THR A 98 -16.00 -7.48 -9.59
C THR A 98 -15.40 -7.16 -8.23
N LEU A 99 -14.27 -6.45 -8.20
CA LEU A 99 -13.63 -6.03 -6.95
C LEU A 99 -14.49 -5.03 -6.16
N ALA A 100 -15.16 -4.10 -6.84
CA ALA A 100 -16.10 -3.17 -6.22
C ALA A 100 -17.28 -3.91 -5.57
N ALA A 101 -17.88 -4.87 -6.28
CA ALA A 101 -18.95 -5.71 -5.74
C ALA A 101 -18.49 -6.53 -4.53
N TYR A 102 -17.26 -7.05 -4.56
CA TYR A 102 -16.66 -7.74 -3.42
C TYR A 102 -16.50 -6.80 -2.21
N ALA A 103 -15.90 -5.62 -2.41
CA ALA A 103 -15.68 -4.64 -1.35
C ALA A 103 -17.00 -4.19 -0.70
N ASP A 104 -18.06 -4.00 -1.50
CA ASP A 104 -19.40 -3.68 -1.00
C ASP A 104 -20.01 -4.81 -0.17
N CYS A 105 -19.88 -6.06 -0.64
CA CYS A 105 -20.32 -7.23 0.12
C CYS A 105 -19.56 -7.37 1.44
N TRP A 106 -18.24 -7.19 1.40
CA TRP A 106 -17.39 -7.24 2.57
C TRP A 106 -17.71 -6.14 3.58
N ALA A 107 -17.93 -4.91 3.13
CA ALA A 107 -18.37 -3.81 3.99
C ALA A 107 -19.72 -4.11 4.68
N LYS A 108 -20.67 -4.73 3.96
CA LYS A 108 -21.94 -5.20 4.55
C LYS A 108 -21.71 -6.29 5.60
N MET A 109 -20.78 -7.22 5.36
CA MET A 109 -20.40 -8.24 6.35
C MET A 109 -19.81 -7.62 7.62
N LEU A 110 -18.85 -6.69 7.48
CA LEU A 110 -18.26 -6.00 8.64
C LEU A 110 -19.34 -5.28 9.48
N ARG A 111 -20.31 -4.63 8.82
CA ARG A 111 -21.47 -4.03 9.51
C ARG A 111 -22.31 -5.07 10.24
N ALA A 112 -22.65 -6.19 9.58
CA ALA A 112 -23.46 -7.25 10.16
C ALA A 112 -22.77 -7.95 11.36
N GLN A 113 -21.44 -8.03 11.35
CA GLN A 113 -20.63 -8.52 12.47
C GLN A 113 -20.58 -7.55 13.66
N GLY A 114 -21.08 -6.33 13.49
CA GLY A 114 -21.13 -5.34 14.57
C GLY A 114 -19.86 -4.51 14.72
N TRP A 115 -18.97 -4.47 13.72
CA TRP A 115 -17.77 -3.62 13.77
C TRP A 115 -18.10 -2.14 14.02
N ILE A 116 -19.23 -1.66 13.48
CA ILE A 116 -19.75 -0.33 13.78
C ILE A 116 -20.42 -0.35 15.16
N GLY A 117 -19.64 -0.10 16.20
CA GLY A 117 -20.10 0.07 17.58
C GLY A 117 -19.68 -1.03 18.54
N GLY A 118 -19.39 -2.25 18.06
CA GLY A 118 -18.89 -3.37 18.86
C GLY A 118 -17.37 -3.44 18.95
N ALA A 119 -16.65 -2.80 18.02
CA ALA A 119 -15.20 -2.79 18.02
C ALA A 119 -14.64 -1.75 19.01
N LYS A 120 -13.45 -2.04 19.56
CA LYS A 120 -12.70 -1.13 20.40
C LYS A 120 -11.56 -0.52 19.59
N LYS A 121 -11.43 0.80 19.63
CA LYS A 121 -10.25 1.48 19.10
C LYS A 121 -9.03 1.05 19.91
N THR A 122 -8.02 0.56 19.22
CA THR A 122 -6.74 0.14 19.82
C THR A 122 -5.65 0.88 19.07
N ILE A 123 -4.63 1.33 19.78
CA ILE A 123 -3.44 1.94 19.16
C ILE A 123 -2.29 1.06 19.61
N THR A 124 -2.14 -0.08 18.95
CA THR A 124 -0.85 -0.72 18.93
C THR A 124 0.01 0.21 18.08
N GLN A 125 1.20 0.64 18.56
CA GLN A 125 2.07 1.54 17.78
C GLN A 125 2.09 1.07 16.32
N PRO A 126 2.11 1.99 15.32
CA PRO A 126 2.15 1.59 13.92
C PRO A 126 3.32 0.65 13.78
N GLN A 127 3.04 -0.66 13.75
CA GLN A 127 4.08 -1.64 13.56
C GLN A 127 4.68 -1.25 12.22
N GLU A 128 5.99 -1.25 12.13
CA GLU A 128 6.70 -1.21 10.86
C GLU A 128 6.22 -2.45 10.08
N TRP A 129 5.08 -2.34 9.42
CA TRP A 129 4.63 -3.30 8.42
C TRP A 129 5.72 -3.22 7.37
N LEU A 130 6.56 -4.26 7.32
CA LEU A 130 7.61 -4.47 6.32
C LEU A 130 7.15 -3.86 4.99
N GLU A 131 7.63 -2.66 4.71
CA GLU A 131 7.28 -1.90 3.52
C GLU A 131 7.95 -2.62 2.34
N GLU A 132 7.36 -3.70 1.84
CA GLU A 132 7.70 -4.23 0.51
C GLU A 132 7.18 -3.29 -0.60
N ASP A 133 6.32 -2.33 -0.26
CA ASP A 133 5.85 -1.23 -1.11
C ASP A 133 6.16 0.14 -0.48
N ALA A 134 7.37 0.35 0.06
CA ALA A 134 7.82 1.71 0.37
C ALA A 134 7.69 2.54 -0.93
N PRO A 135 7.07 3.73 -0.92
CA PRO A 135 7.13 4.61 -2.09
C PRO A 135 8.60 4.76 -2.43
N TYR A 136 9.00 4.36 -3.64
CA TYR A 136 10.42 4.25 -4.03
C TYR A 136 11.10 5.60 -3.76
N MET A 137 11.70 5.73 -2.57
CA MET A 137 12.31 6.97 -2.16
C MET A 137 13.59 7.07 -2.97
N PRO A 138 13.83 8.21 -3.62
CA PRO A 138 15.11 8.41 -4.29
C PRO A 138 16.23 8.16 -3.26
N PRO A 139 17.22 7.31 -3.59
CA PRO A 139 18.33 7.03 -2.69
C PRO A 139 19.13 8.31 -2.43
N THR A 140 19.76 8.41 -1.27
CA THR A 140 20.72 9.48 -0.99
C THR A 140 21.97 9.35 -1.87
N VAL A 141 22.71 10.45 -2.03
CA VAL A 141 23.95 10.43 -2.81
C VAL A 141 24.98 9.48 -2.18
N GLU A 142 25.03 9.43 -0.85
CA GLU A 142 25.87 8.50 -0.09
C GLU A 142 25.51 7.04 -0.39
N GLU A 143 24.22 6.67 -0.35
CA GLU A 143 23.77 5.30 -0.69
C GLU A 143 24.12 4.91 -2.13
N LEU A 144 24.03 5.85 -3.08
CA LEU A 144 24.43 5.61 -4.46
C LEU A 144 25.91 5.27 -4.58
N TRP A 145 26.77 6.00 -3.87
CA TRP A 145 28.21 5.73 -3.89
C TRP A 145 28.56 4.45 -3.15
N ASP A 146 27.91 4.16 -2.02
CA ASP A 146 28.08 2.90 -1.30
C ASP A 146 27.75 1.71 -2.22
N TRP A 147 26.69 1.78 -3.03
CA TRP A 147 26.35 0.70 -3.97
C TRP A 147 27.37 0.52 -5.10
N VAL A 148 27.90 1.62 -5.63
CA VAL A 148 28.95 1.56 -6.65
C VAL A 148 30.22 0.95 -6.08
N ASP A 149 30.60 1.35 -4.87
CA ASP A 149 31.83 0.87 -4.23
C ASP A 149 31.71 -0.59 -3.78
N GLU A 150 30.55 -1.00 -3.26
CA GLU A 150 30.34 -2.35 -2.75
C GLU A 150 29.98 -3.37 -3.84
N TYR A 151 29.08 -3.01 -4.75
CA TYR A 151 28.52 -3.94 -5.75
C TYR A 151 28.94 -3.64 -7.19
N GLY A 152 29.55 -2.47 -7.46
CA GLY A 152 29.83 -2.02 -8.83
C GLY A 152 28.57 -1.76 -9.65
N GLN A 153 27.43 -1.58 -9.00
CA GLN A 153 26.11 -1.44 -9.61
C GLN A 153 25.32 -0.31 -8.94
N CYS A 154 24.23 0.12 -9.58
CA CYS A 154 23.36 1.18 -9.11
C CYS A 154 21.90 0.84 -9.48
N THR A 155 20.92 1.28 -8.70
CA THR A 155 19.52 1.14 -9.07
C THR A 155 19.10 2.18 -10.10
N ALA A 156 18.16 1.81 -10.97
CA ALA A 156 17.44 2.70 -11.86
C ALA A 156 16.26 3.36 -11.16
N THR A 157 15.64 4.37 -11.80
CA THR A 157 14.50 5.11 -11.21
C THR A 157 13.24 4.28 -11.01
N ASP A 158 13.18 3.08 -11.58
CA ASP A 158 12.14 2.06 -11.36
C ASP A 158 12.56 0.96 -10.36
N GLY A 159 13.81 1.02 -9.88
CA GLY A 159 14.41 0.11 -8.92
C GLY A 159 15.12 -1.12 -9.48
N CYS A 160 15.29 -1.23 -10.80
CA CYS A 160 16.12 -2.28 -11.38
C CYS A 160 17.61 -2.06 -11.10
N TRP A 161 18.37 -3.12 -10.82
CA TRP A 161 19.84 -3.04 -10.70
C TRP A 161 20.50 -3.00 -12.09
N VAL A 162 21.32 -1.98 -12.31
CA VAL A 162 22.02 -1.74 -13.57
C VAL A 162 23.47 -1.31 -13.31
N ALA A 163 24.28 -1.23 -14.37
CA ALA A 163 25.59 -0.58 -14.27
C ALA A 163 25.43 0.90 -13.87
N PRO A 164 26.46 1.54 -13.27
CA PRO A 164 26.38 2.95 -12.85
C PRO A 164 25.96 3.90 -13.96
N SER A 165 26.40 3.66 -15.20
CA SER A 165 26.01 4.39 -16.41
C SER A 165 24.97 3.66 -17.27
N GLY A 166 24.20 2.75 -16.65
CA GLY A 166 23.27 1.85 -17.31
C GLY A 166 21.84 2.39 -17.43
N VAL A 167 21.08 1.75 -18.32
CA VAL A 167 19.63 1.90 -18.47
C VAL A 167 19.04 0.50 -18.35
N CYS A 168 17.97 0.33 -17.57
CA CYS A 168 17.35 -0.98 -17.37
C CYS A 168 16.57 -1.42 -18.63
N GLU A 169 16.12 -2.67 -18.67
CA GLU A 169 15.34 -3.21 -19.78
C GLU A 169 13.98 -2.51 -19.97
N HIS A 170 13.47 -1.87 -18.92
CA HIS A 170 12.26 -1.04 -18.97
C HIS A 170 12.52 0.39 -19.48
N GLY A 171 13.78 0.75 -19.75
CA GLY A 171 14.16 2.06 -20.29
C GLY A 171 14.47 3.14 -19.24
N HIS A 172 14.48 2.81 -17.95
CA HIS A 172 14.80 3.73 -16.87
C HIS A 172 16.32 3.86 -16.67
N ARG A 173 16.80 5.10 -16.51
CA ARG A 173 18.21 5.40 -16.27
C ARG A 173 18.59 5.07 -14.83
N SER A 174 19.85 4.72 -14.61
CA SER A 174 20.43 4.71 -13.26
C SER A 174 20.23 6.07 -12.58
N TRP A 175 20.09 6.07 -11.25
CA TRP A 175 19.98 7.33 -10.48
C TRP A 175 21.21 8.24 -10.69
N LEU A 176 22.40 7.68 -10.85
CA LEU A 176 23.62 8.45 -11.12
C LEU A 176 23.55 9.23 -12.45
N LEU A 177 22.97 8.62 -13.50
CA LEU A 177 22.76 9.31 -14.77
C LEU A 177 21.61 10.32 -14.69
N GLU A 178 20.52 9.96 -14.02
CA GLU A 178 19.37 10.86 -13.86
C GLU A 178 19.77 12.15 -13.12
N TRP A 179 20.69 12.05 -12.16
CA TRP A 179 21.17 13.19 -11.38
C TRP A 179 22.43 13.86 -11.94
N GLY A 180 22.99 13.36 -13.05
CA GLY A 180 24.18 13.94 -13.68
C GLY A 180 25.44 13.89 -12.79
N LEU A 181 25.55 12.85 -11.96
CA LEU A 181 26.72 12.61 -11.12
C LEU A 181 27.87 11.94 -11.89
N ILE A 182 27.59 11.44 -13.10
CA ILE A 182 28.53 10.87 -14.07
C ILE A 182 28.17 11.24 -15.50
#